data_AF-A0A834HIQ3-F1
#
_entry.id   AF-A0A834HIQ3-F1
#
_cell.length_a   1.000
_cell.length_b   1.000
_cell.length_c   1.000
_cell.angle_alpha   90.00
_cell.angle_beta   90.00
_cell.angle_gamma   90.00
#
_symmetry.space_group_name_H-M   'P 1'
#
loop_
_entity.id
_entity.type
_entity.pdbx_description
1 polymer ?
#
loop_
_entity_poly.entity_id
_entity_poly.type
_entity_poly.pdbx_seq_one_letter_code
_entity_poly.pdbx_strand_id
1 'polypeptide(L)'
;MIQIPTTISLWDQFSEYEASDFVKLPGVFPSAIGLRLKLSTYYGGHLAIRGPSAFIFNPPIPKATALHTWCVANTNKINELLWITPASLQRAIQKEPNADEIVKITNLAISIDQVI
;
A
#
# COMPACT_ATOMS: atom_id res chain seq x y z
N MET A 1 -4.37 -20.62 9.01
CA MET A 1 -4.79 -19.39 8.29
C MET A 1 -3.53 -18.73 7.78
N ILE A 2 -3.35 -18.60 6.47
CA ILE A 2 -2.14 -17.99 5.89
C ILE A 2 -2.22 -16.48 6.19
N GLN A 3 -1.24 -15.95 6.93
CA GLN A 3 -1.11 -14.52 7.19
C GLN A 3 -0.34 -13.89 6.03
N ILE A 4 -1.06 -13.21 5.14
CA ILE A 4 -0.47 -12.56 3.96
C ILE A 4 -0.26 -11.08 4.30
N PRO A 5 0.99 -10.58 4.31
CA PRO A 5 1.24 -9.14 4.38
C PRO A 5 0.42 -8.43 3.31
N THR A 6 -0.41 -7.49 3.72
CA THR A 6 -1.32 -6.76 2.82
C THR A 6 -0.97 -5.29 2.85
N THR A 7 -0.85 -4.69 1.67
CA THR A 7 -0.60 -3.25 1.53
C THR A 7 -1.91 -2.48 1.58
N ILE A 8 -1.90 -1.35 2.29
CA ILE A 8 -2.95 -0.33 2.25
C ILE A 8 -2.42 0.89 1.52
N SER A 9 -3.15 1.36 0.52
CA SER A 9 -2.91 2.65 -0.14
C SER A 9 -3.80 3.73 0.48
N LEU A 10 -3.15 4.77 1.01
CA LEU A 10 -3.78 6.00 1.50
C LEU A 10 -3.60 7.08 0.42
N TRP A 11 -4.63 7.92 0.23
CA TRP A 11 -4.69 8.96 -0.81
C TRP A 11 -5.17 10.28 -0.20
N ASP A 12 -4.78 11.39 -0.81
CA ASP A 12 -5.23 12.75 -0.47
C ASP A 12 -5.11 13.04 1.03
N GLN A 13 -6.17 13.58 1.63
CA GLN A 13 -6.26 13.95 3.05
C GLN A 13 -5.92 12.81 4.00
N PHE A 14 -6.20 11.55 3.64
CA PHE A 14 -5.85 10.40 4.48
C PHE A 14 -4.35 10.16 4.57
N SER A 15 -3.60 10.56 3.54
CA SER A 15 -2.14 10.50 3.57
C SER A 15 -1.53 11.61 4.42
N GLU A 16 -2.19 12.76 4.50
CA GLU A 16 -1.71 13.93 5.24
C GLU A 16 -2.04 13.84 6.74
N TYR A 17 -3.25 13.38 7.08
CA TYR A 17 -3.73 13.36 8.46
C TYR A 17 -3.57 11.96 9.07
N GLU A 18 -4.35 10.97 8.63
CA GLU A 18 -4.43 9.65 9.25
C GLU A 18 -3.12 8.87 9.19
N ALA A 19 -2.37 8.95 8.08
CA ALA A 19 -1.05 8.34 8.01
C ALA A 19 -0.07 9.00 8.99
N SER A 20 -0.14 10.34 9.12
CA SER A 20 0.73 11.07 10.05
C SER A 20 0.40 10.71 11.50
N ASP A 21 -0.88 10.54 11.83
CA ASP A 21 -1.32 10.14 13.17
C ASP A 21 -0.88 8.71 13.47
N PHE A 22 -0.94 7.81 12.49
CA PHE A 22 -0.45 6.45 12.64
C PHE A 22 1.06 6.39 12.93
N VAL A 23 1.87 7.20 12.24
CA VAL A 23 3.32 7.27 12.46
C VAL A 23 3.68 7.84 13.83
N LYS A 24 2.82 8.70 14.40
CA LYS A 24 3.01 9.31 15.72
C LYS A 24 2.52 8.42 16.87
N LEU A 25 1.91 7.25 16.59
CA LEU A 25 1.40 6.38 17.64
C LEU A 25 2.55 5.86 18.51
N PRO A 26 2.43 5.94 19.85
CA PRO A 26 3.46 5.43 20.74
C PRO A 26 3.47 3.89 20.75
N GLY A 27 4.67 3.32 20.89
CA GLY A 27 4.88 1.88 21.04
C GLY A 27 5.23 1.14 19.74
N VAL A 28 5.49 -0.16 19.87
CA VAL A 28 5.84 -1.04 18.74
C VAL A 28 4.57 -1.77 18.28
N PHE A 29 4.37 -1.93 16.97
CA PHE A 29 3.19 -2.60 16.40
C PHE A 29 1.84 -1.95 16.79
N PRO A 30 1.60 -0.69 16.36
CA PRO A 30 0.28 -0.09 16.49
C PRO A 30 -0.78 -0.93 15.75
N SER A 31 -1.97 -1.01 16.34
CA SER A 31 -3.10 -1.74 15.77
C SER A 31 -4.11 -0.77 15.18
N ALA A 32 -4.77 -1.16 14.09
CA ALA A 32 -5.78 -0.34 13.43
C ALA A 32 -6.98 -1.19 13.01
N ILE A 33 -8.18 -0.60 13.11
CA ILE A 33 -9.38 -1.10 12.46
C ILE A 33 -9.69 -0.17 11.30
N GLY A 34 -9.64 -0.69 10.09
CA GLY A 34 -10.11 0.00 8.89
C GLY A 34 -11.57 -0.34 8.60
N LEU A 35 -12.38 0.68 8.35
CA LEU A 35 -13.78 0.56 7.96
C LEU A 35 -13.96 0.98 6.50
N ARG A 36 -14.84 0.25 5.78
CA ARG A 36 -15.24 0.55 4.40
C ARG A 36 -14.04 0.68 3.43
N LEU A 37 -13.02 -0.17 3.63
CA LEU A 37 -11.89 -0.26 2.71
C LEU A 37 -12.30 -0.96 1.42
N LYS A 38 -11.74 -0.51 0.30
CA LYS A 38 -11.88 -1.14 -1.00
C LYS A 38 -10.83 -2.23 -1.14
N LEU A 39 -11.24 -3.45 -1.45
CA LEU A 39 -10.32 -4.42 -2.04
C LEU A 39 -10.06 -4.03 -3.49
N SER A 40 -8.80 -3.87 -3.83
CA SER A 40 -8.31 -3.61 -5.18
C SER A 40 -7.44 -4.79 -5.60
N THR A 41 -7.64 -5.27 -6.82
CA THR A 41 -6.89 -6.39 -7.40
C THR A 41 -5.85 -5.92 -8.42
N TYR A 42 -5.73 -4.61 -8.61
CA TYR A 42 -4.80 -4.00 -9.55
C TYR A 42 -3.35 -4.24 -9.09
N TYR A 43 -2.53 -4.93 -9.90
CA TYR A 43 -1.16 -5.36 -9.54
C TYR A 43 -1.06 -6.19 -8.25
N GLY A 44 -2.09 -6.98 -7.92
CA GLY A 44 -2.15 -7.82 -6.74
C GLY A 44 -3.26 -7.37 -5.77
N GLY A 45 -3.60 -8.26 -4.83
CA GLY A 45 -4.62 -7.99 -3.81
C GLY A 45 -4.10 -7.01 -2.77
N HIS A 46 -4.63 -5.79 -2.78
CA HIS A 46 -4.32 -4.75 -1.81
C HIS A 46 -5.58 -4.01 -1.38
N LEU A 47 -5.49 -3.31 -0.26
CA LEU A 47 -6.58 -2.50 0.26
C LEU A 47 -6.33 -1.04 -0.13
N ALA A 48 -7.39 -0.34 -0.49
CA ALA A 48 -7.36 1.08 -0.79
C ALA A 48 -8.49 1.78 -0.04
N ILE A 49 -8.25 3.02 0.37
CA ILE A 49 -9.30 3.84 0.95
C ILE A 49 -10.31 4.31 -0.10
N ARG A 50 -11.50 4.69 0.36
CA ARG A 50 -12.51 5.47 -0.38
C ARG A 50 -12.92 6.66 0.50
N GLY A 51 -13.63 7.63 -0.07
CA GLY A 51 -14.16 8.78 0.68
C GLY A 51 -14.81 8.45 2.04
N PRO A 52 -15.66 7.42 2.18
CA PRO A 52 -16.27 7.07 3.46
C PRO A 52 -15.45 6.09 4.32
N SER A 53 -14.19 5.83 3.98
CA SER A 53 -13.31 4.99 4.80
C SER A 53 -12.94 5.70 6.09
N ALA A 54 -12.69 4.94 7.14
CA ALA A 54 -12.27 5.47 8.43
C ALA A 54 -11.32 4.50 9.12
N PHE A 55 -10.44 5.03 9.97
CA PHE A 55 -9.55 4.26 10.80
C PHE A 55 -9.77 4.54 12.27
N ILE A 56 -9.68 3.49 13.08
CA ILE A 56 -9.59 3.58 14.53
C ILE A 56 -8.27 2.97 14.93
N PHE A 57 -7.39 3.77 15.53
CA PHE A 57 -6.09 3.34 16.00
C PHE A 57 -6.13 2.90 17.45
N ASN A 58 -5.40 1.84 17.78
CA ASN A 58 -5.31 1.22 19.11
C ASN A 58 -6.66 1.13 19.84
N PRO A 59 -7.67 0.50 19.22
CA PRO A 59 -8.99 0.41 19.82
C PRO A 59 -8.92 -0.39 21.13
N PRO A 60 -9.62 0.04 22.20
CA PRO A 60 -9.62 -0.64 23.50
C PRO A 60 -10.51 -1.89 23.48
N ILE A 61 -10.24 -2.82 22.55
CA ILE A 61 -10.99 -4.07 22.39
C ILE A 61 -10.07 -5.28 22.63
N PRO A 62 -10.59 -6.39 23.21
CA PRO A 62 -9.76 -7.56 23.52
C PRO A 62 -9.02 -8.15 22.33
N LYS A 63 -9.62 -8.09 21.13
CA LYS A 63 -9.00 -8.58 19.89
C LYS A 63 -7.76 -7.78 19.49
N ALA A 64 -7.78 -6.46 19.68
CA ALA A 64 -6.64 -5.60 19.35
C ALA A 64 -5.50 -5.81 20.33
N THR A 65 -5.80 -5.95 21.62
CA THR A 65 -4.81 -6.32 22.65
C THR A 65 -4.20 -7.69 22.36
N ALA A 66 -5.02 -8.70 22.03
CA ALA A 66 -4.52 -10.03 21.68
C ALA A 66 -3.61 -10.01 20.45
N LEU A 67 -3.96 -9.23 19.42
CA LEU A 67 -3.13 -9.04 18.24
C LEU A 67 -1.79 -8.39 18.59
N HIS A 68 -1.82 -7.31 19.38
CA HIS A 68 -0.59 -6.62 19.80
C HIS A 68 0.33 -7.55 20.61
N THR A 69 -0.20 -8.29 21.59
CA THR A 69 0.57 -9.27 22.37
C THR A 69 1.18 -10.34 21.47
N TRP A 70 0.43 -10.83 20.48
CA TRP A 70 0.95 -11.78 19.52
C TRP A 70 2.08 -11.20 18.67
N CYS A 71 1.93 -9.95 18.20
CA CYS A 71 2.96 -9.27 17.43
C CYS A 71 4.25 -9.09 18.22
N VAL A 72 4.16 -8.63 19.46
CA VAL A 72 5.31 -8.48 20.37
C VAL A 72 6.02 -9.82 20.57
N ALA A 73 5.28 -10.90 20.82
CA ALA A 73 5.84 -12.24 21.00
C ALA A 73 6.49 -12.82 19.72
N ASN A 74 6.10 -12.35 18.53
CA ASN A 74 6.56 -12.85 17.23
C ASN A 74 7.36 -11.80 16.44
N THR A 75 7.95 -10.82 17.13
CA THR A 75 8.70 -9.69 16.53
C THR A 75 9.67 -10.14 15.44
N ASN A 76 10.47 -11.19 15.68
CA ASN A 76 11.45 -11.70 14.72
C ASN A 76 10.80 -12.16 13.41
N LYS A 77 9.69 -12.90 13.49
CA LYS A 77 8.94 -13.37 12.31
C LYS A 77 8.33 -12.22 11.53
N ILE A 78 7.85 -11.19 12.22
CA ILE A 78 7.28 -10.01 11.55
C ILE A 78 8.37 -9.24 10.81
N ASN A 79 9.55 -9.10 11.41
CA ASN A 79 10.69 -8.44 10.75
C ASN A 79 11.18 -9.19 9.52
N GLU A 80 11.04 -10.51 9.46
CA GLU A 80 11.32 -11.31 8.25
C GLU A 80 10.31 -11.04 7.12
N LEU A 81 9.06 -10.68 7.45
CA LEU A 81 8.01 -10.38 6.45
C LEU A 81 8.20 -9.01 5.76
N LEU A 82 8.91 -8.07 6.40
CA LEU A 82 9.04 -6.68 5.93
C LEU A 82 9.87 -6.51 4.63
N TRP A 83 10.52 -7.57 4.15
CA TRP A 83 11.43 -7.50 3.00
C TRP A 83 10.78 -7.79 1.65
N ILE A 84 9.53 -8.25 1.61
CA ILE A 84 8.83 -8.45 0.35
C ILE A 84 8.18 -7.12 -0.03
N THR A 85 8.95 -6.20 -0.62
CA THR A 85 8.37 -5.05 -1.31
C THR A 85 7.49 -5.60 -2.44
N PRO A 86 6.15 -5.45 -2.40
CA PRO A 86 5.33 -5.88 -3.52
C PRO A 86 5.79 -5.14 -4.77
N ALA A 87 5.88 -5.85 -5.90
CA ALA A 87 6.35 -5.30 -7.17
C ALA A 87 5.58 -4.04 -7.61
N SER A 88 4.36 -3.84 -7.08
CA SER A 88 3.55 -2.62 -7.25
C SER A 88 4.20 -1.37 -6.63
N LEU A 89 4.88 -1.47 -5.48
CA LEU A 89 5.61 -0.35 -4.86
C LEU A 89 6.93 -0.05 -5.59
N GLN A 90 7.63 -1.06 -6.11
CA GLN A 90 8.83 -0.84 -6.93
C GLN A 90 8.54 0.00 -8.18
N ARG A 91 7.33 -0.10 -8.74
CA ARG A 91 6.92 0.66 -9.92
C ARG A 91 6.42 2.07 -9.61
N ALA A 92 5.83 2.30 -8.43
CA ALA A 92 5.50 3.65 -7.97
C ALA A 92 6.75 4.53 -7.75
N ILE A 93 7.92 3.90 -7.61
CA ILE A 93 9.24 4.54 -7.50
C ILE A 93 9.91 4.69 -8.89
N GLN A 94 9.28 4.23 -9.98
CA GLN A 94 9.83 4.51 -11.31
C GLN A 94 9.86 6.02 -11.54
N LYS A 95 11.07 6.52 -11.85
CA LYS A 95 11.29 7.90 -12.26
C LYS A 95 10.33 8.22 -13.40
N GLU A 96 9.67 9.39 -13.33
CA GLU A 96 8.86 9.86 -14.45
C GLU A 96 9.70 9.80 -15.73
N PRO A 97 9.14 9.27 -16.84
CA PRO A 97 9.88 9.20 -18.08
C PRO A 97 10.30 10.61 -18.50
N ASN A 98 11.55 10.74 -18.95
CA ASN A 98 12.03 12.03 -19.43
C ASN A 98 11.24 12.43 -20.68
N ALA A 99 11.14 13.74 -20.96
CA ALA A 99 10.43 14.25 -22.14
C ALA A 99 10.88 13.59 -23.46
N ASP A 100 12.14 13.19 -23.55
CA ASP A 100 12.73 12.53 -24.72
C ASP A 100 12.30 11.06 -24.88
N GLU A 101 11.80 10.43 -23.82
CA GLU A 101 11.29 9.05 -23.80
C GLU A 101 9.79 8.98 -24.17
N ILE A 102 9.10 10.13 -24.19
CA ILE A 102 7.67 10.22 -24.49
C ILE A 102 7.46 10.43 -25.99
N VAL A 103 7.19 9.35 -26.70
CA VAL A 103 6.86 9.41 -28.15
C VAL A 103 5.34 9.60 -28.33
N LYS A 104 4.95 10.67 -29.04
CA LYS A 104 3.54 10.88 -29.43
C LYS A 104 3.13 9.84 -30.48
N ILE A 105 1.91 9.31 -30.38
CA ILE A 105 1.37 8.28 -31.30
C ILE A 105 1.43 8.73 -32.77
N THR A 106 1.29 10.02 -33.05
CA THR A 106 1.46 10.59 -34.40
C THR A 106 2.84 10.39 -35.01
N ASN A 107 3.89 10.23 -34.18
CA ASN A 107 5.25 10.01 -34.66
C ASN A 107 5.55 8.53 -34.96
N LEU A 108 4.65 7.60 -34.59
CA LEU A 108 4.78 6.17 -34.89
C LEU A 108 4.27 5.81 -36.29
N ALA A 109 3.64 6.75 -36.99
CA ALA A 109 3.04 6.52 -38.31
C ALA A 109 4.06 6.46 -39.48
N ILE A 110 5.37 6.42 -39.22
CA ILE A 110 6.40 6.51 -40.27
C ILE A 110 6.94 5.13 -40.72
N SER A 111 6.47 4.00 -40.16
CA SER A 111 6.98 2.68 -40.57
C SER A 111 5.90 1.68 -40.97
N ILE A 112 5.01 2.06 -41.89
CA ILE A 112 4.13 1.10 -42.57
C ILE A 112 4.64 0.75 -43.99
N ASP A 113 5.69 1.40 -44.50
CA ASP A 113 6.15 1.22 -45.89
C ASP A 113 7.39 0.30 -46.07
N GLN A 114 7.68 -0.64 -45.16
CA GLN A 114 8.80 -1.61 -45.34
C GLN A 114 8.41 -3.09 -45.31
N VAL A 115 7.16 -3.43 -45.65
CA VAL A 115 6.80 -4.82 -45.96
C VAL A 115 6.07 -4.86 -47.31
N ILE A 116 6.87 -4.79 -48.38
CA ILE A 116 6.52 -5.35 -49.70
C ILE A 116 7.16 -6.73 -49.76
#